data_AF-A0A7L1NL11-F1
#
_entry.id   AF-A0A7L1NL11-F1
#
_cell.length_a   1.000
_cell.length_b   1.000
_cell.length_c   1.000
_cell.angle_alpha   90.00
_cell.angle_beta   90.00
_cell.angle_gamma   90.00
#
_symmetry.space_group_name_H-M   'P 1'
#
loop_
_entity.id
_entity.type
_entity.pdbx_description
1 polymer ?
#
loop_
_entity_poly.entity_id
_entity_poly.type
_entity_poly.pdbx_seq_one_letter_code
_entity_poly.pdbx_strand_id
1 'polypeptide(L)'
;DPPFPQFLELCTRLTSEHPEVIPFLSGRHQKTSPGFLSSAELRNVLSRCLSRVRCRPTKVYVYINELCTVLKAHSQRRKLPLATAAGSEPPAASSPRPPDASEPQPAAPSSSSPAATAAVPASPASSSHQHQQHHHALAAGAAAAPHPHPAGSKRQIRYLENLLRVYTGEIQRLQERELDLAELDSEDSSYLQESRLKRKMMRIFERLCELKQCSSLTGRVIEQRIPYRGTRYPEVNRRIERFINRPEAFPDYSDILKVIQKASTRHGLGLARRQMENMAQDAFREVGNRLQERRHLDLIYNFGSHLTDQYRPGADPALLDPELAKRLRRNRTVALNRLDNVISHFAQLQDESEEEERGRRRASR
;
A
#
# COMPACT_ATOMS: atom_id res chain seq x y z
N ASP A 1 -39.91 7.41 -11.82
CA ASP A 1 -38.89 7.88 -12.79
C ASP A 1 -37.48 7.55 -12.33
N PRO A 2 -36.55 7.19 -13.23
CA PRO A 2 -35.21 6.83 -12.82
C PRO A 2 -34.49 8.06 -12.22
N PRO A 3 -33.87 7.95 -11.04
CA PRO A 3 -33.28 9.09 -10.35
C PRO A 3 -31.94 9.56 -10.95
N PHE A 4 -31.40 8.86 -11.96
CA PHE A 4 -30.08 9.17 -12.54
C PHE A 4 -30.09 10.33 -13.56
N PRO A 5 -31.01 10.39 -14.55
CA PRO A 5 -31.13 11.55 -15.44
C PRO A 5 -31.37 12.87 -14.68
N GLN A 6 -32.19 12.83 -13.63
CA GLN A 6 -32.46 13.99 -12.78
C GLN A 6 -31.21 14.45 -12.01
N PHE A 7 -30.36 13.52 -11.58
CA PHE A 7 -29.09 13.83 -10.93
C PHE A 7 -28.08 14.43 -11.92
N LEU A 8 -28.00 13.87 -13.13
CA LEU A 8 -27.14 14.40 -14.20
C LEU A 8 -27.52 15.84 -14.57
N GLU A 9 -28.81 16.13 -14.75
CA GLU A 9 -29.28 17.49 -15.07
C GLU A 9 -28.91 18.51 -13.98
N LEU A 10 -29.01 18.12 -12.72
CA LEU A 10 -28.61 18.96 -11.58
C LEU A 10 -27.10 19.18 -11.53
N CYS A 11 -26.31 18.15 -11.82
CA CYS A 11 -24.86 18.25 -11.90
C CYS A 11 -24.43 19.15 -13.06
N THR A 12 -25.03 19.01 -14.24
CA THR A 12 -24.70 19.84 -15.42
C THR A 12 -24.86 21.33 -15.14
N ARG A 13 -25.88 21.73 -14.36
CA ARG A 13 -26.08 23.14 -13.98
C ARG A 13 -25.08 23.63 -12.92
N LEU A 14 -24.61 22.75 -12.05
CA LEU A 14 -23.74 23.10 -10.93
C LEU A 14 -22.23 22.93 -11.23
N THR A 15 -21.88 22.23 -12.30
CA THR A 15 -20.49 21.97 -12.72
C THR A 15 -20.16 22.66 -14.06
N SER A 16 -20.68 23.88 -14.29
CA SER A 16 -20.44 24.64 -15.53
C SER A 16 -18.95 24.89 -15.81
N GLU A 17 -18.15 25.06 -14.77
CA GLU A 17 -16.69 25.25 -14.83
C GLU A 17 -15.93 23.97 -15.27
N HIS A 18 -16.53 22.78 -15.11
CA HIS A 18 -15.92 21.48 -15.39
C HIS A 18 -16.90 20.56 -16.16
N PRO A 19 -17.14 20.82 -17.46
CA PRO A 19 -18.11 20.06 -18.25
C PRO A 19 -17.70 18.59 -18.48
N GLU A 20 -16.41 18.29 -18.34
CA GLU A 20 -15.81 16.94 -18.45
C GLU A 20 -16.28 15.95 -17.37
N VAL A 21 -16.87 16.43 -16.28
CA VAL A 21 -17.40 15.59 -15.18
C VAL A 21 -18.66 14.80 -15.61
N ILE A 22 -19.47 15.36 -16.51
CA ILE A 22 -20.71 14.74 -17.00
C ILE A 22 -20.44 13.49 -17.87
N PRO A 23 -19.58 13.54 -18.92
CA PRO A 23 -19.24 12.33 -19.67
C PRO A 23 -18.51 11.30 -18.80
N PHE A 24 -17.70 11.72 -17.84
CA PHE A 24 -17.06 10.80 -16.87
C PHE A 24 -18.08 10.04 -16.02
N LEU A 25 -19.05 10.76 -15.43
CA LEU A 25 -20.10 10.16 -14.60
C LEU A 25 -21.02 9.23 -15.42
N SER A 26 -21.37 9.64 -16.64
CA SER A 26 -22.16 8.82 -17.57
C SER A 26 -21.43 7.54 -17.99
N GLY A 27 -20.14 7.65 -18.33
CA GLY A 27 -19.29 6.50 -18.66
C GLY A 27 -19.16 5.52 -17.49
N ARG A 28 -19.08 6.00 -16.25
CA ARG A 28 -19.08 5.16 -15.04
C ARG A 28 -20.41 4.42 -14.84
N HIS A 29 -21.54 5.09 -15.08
CA HIS A 29 -22.86 4.46 -15.02
C HIS A 29 -23.03 3.36 -16.07
N GLN A 30 -22.54 3.57 -17.31
CA GLN A 30 -22.59 2.56 -18.38
C GLN A 30 -21.74 1.31 -18.08
N LYS A 31 -20.60 1.47 -17.39
CA LYS A 31 -19.71 0.36 -16.99
C LYS A 31 -20.19 -0.40 -15.74
N THR A 32 -21.29 0.03 -15.13
CA THR A 32 -21.85 -0.56 -13.92
C THR A 32 -22.67 -1.81 -14.25
N SER A 33 -22.63 -2.83 -13.39
CA SER A 33 -23.35 -4.08 -13.64
C SER A 33 -24.87 -3.86 -13.76
N PRO A 34 -25.54 -4.52 -14.73
CA PRO A 34 -26.97 -4.31 -14.98
C PRO A 34 -27.86 -4.73 -13.79
N GLY A 35 -27.42 -5.69 -12.97
CA GLY A 35 -28.12 -6.08 -11.74
C GLY A 35 -28.05 -5.03 -10.63
N PHE A 36 -26.99 -4.21 -10.58
CA PHE A 36 -26.91 -3.09 -9.64
C PHE A 36 -27.69 -1.88 -10.15
N LEU A 37 -27.72 -1.65 -11.47
CA LEU A 37 -28.50 -0.57 -12.08
C LEU A 37 -30.01 -0.70 -11.80
N SER A 38 -30.54 -1.91 -11.69
CA SER A 38 -31.94 -2.19 -11.34
C SER A 38 -32.19 -2.30 -9.82
N SER A 39 -31.15 -2.22 -8.99
CA SER A 39 -31.25 -2.41 -7.54
C SER A 39 -31.92 -1.26 -6.81
N ALA A 40 -32.56 -1.57 -5.67
CA ALA A 40 -33.07 -0.55 -4.73
C ALA A 40 -31.92 0.23 -4.05
N GLU A 41 -30.74 -0.37 -3.96
CA GLU A 41 -29.55 0.23 -3.37
C GLU A 41 -29.08 1.45 -4.16
N LEU A 42 -28.94 1.33 -5.49
CA LEU A 42 -28.58 2.47 -6.35
C LEU A 42 -29.65 3.58 -6.28
N ARG A 43 -30.93 3.22 -6.27
CA ARG A 43 -32.02 4.20 -6.10
C ARG A 43 -31.90 4.97 -4.78
N ASN A 44 -31.60 4.29 -3.69
CA ASN A 44 -31.41 4.92 -2.37
C ASN A 44 -30.16 5.81 -2.32
N VAL A 45 -29.06 5.40 -2.97
CA VAL A 45 -27.86 6.23 -3.10
C VAL A 45 -28.16 7.49 -3.91
N LEU A 46 -28.78 7.36 -5.08
CA LEU A 46 -29.13 8.49 -5.93
C LEU A 46 -30.11 9.45 -5.26
N SER A 47 -31.14 8.96 -4.55
CA SER A 47 -32.07 9.80 -3.79
C SER A 47 -31.37 10.59 -2.67
N ARG A 48 -30.41 9.97 -1.97
CA ARG A 48 -29.59 10.65 -0.96
C ARG A 48 -28.68 11.71 -1.57
N CYS A 49 -28.00 11.38 -2.68
CA CYS A 49 -27.16 12.33 -3.40
C CYS A 49 -27.97 13.51 -3.94
N LEU A 50 -29.15 13.25 -4.53
CA LEU A 50 -30.08 14.30 -5.01
C LEU A 50 -30.53 15.24 -3.88
N SER A 51 -30.95 14.69 -2.73
CA SER A 51 -31.34 15.49 -1.57
C SER A 51 -30.18 16.34 -1.05
N ARG A 52 -28.98 15.76 -0.93
CA ARG A 52 -27.79 16.46 -0.46
C ARG A 52 -27.32 17.58 -1.41
N VAL A 53 -27.32 17.33 -2.72
CA VAL A 53 -26.97 18.35 -3.73
C VAL A 53 -27.96 19.52 -3.64
N ARG A 54 -29.27 19.25 -3.47
CA ARG A 54 -30.28 20.31 -3.33
C ARG A 54 -30.11 21.14 -2.05
N CYS A 55 -29.77 20.51 -0.93
CA CYS A 55 -29.56 21.22 0.34
C CYS A 55 -28.22 21.96 0.40
N ARG A 56 -27.16 21.44 -0.25
CA ARG A 56 -25.80 22.01 -0.20
C ARG A 56 -25.09 21.90 -1.56
N PRO A 57 -25.39 22.81 -2.51
CA PRO A 57 -24.84 22.74 -3.86
C PRO A 57 -23.31 22.96 -3.90
N THR A 58 -22.73 23.64 -2.91
CA THR A 58 -21.27 23.89 -2.83
C THR A 58 -20.42 22.62 -2.70
N LYS A 59 -21.03 21.49 -2.32
CA LYS A 59 -20.34 20.18 -2.20
C LYS A 59 -20.65 19.22 -3.34
N VAL A 60 -21.14 19.71 -4.48
CA VAL A 60 -21.54 18.87 -5.63
C VAL A 60 -20.47 17.85 -6.04
N TYR A 61 -19.18 18.24 -6.07
CA TYR A 61 -18.08 17.34 -6.42
C TYR A 61 -17.87 16.20 -5.41
N VAL A 62 -18.16 16.42 -4.14
CA VAL A 62 -18.11 15.36 -3.11
C VAL A 62 -19.20 14.33 -3.36
N TYR A 63 -20.40 14.78 -3.71
CA TYR A 63 -21.53 13.89 -3.99
C TYR A 63 -21.38 13.15 -5.32
N ILE A 64 -20.80 13.80 -6.33
CA ILE A 64 -20.39 13.15 -7.59
C ILE A 64 -19.34 12.09 -7.30
N ASN A 65 -18.34 12.38 -6.47
CA ASN A 65 -17.30 11.41 -6.12
C ASN A 65 -17.85 10.23 -5.28
N GLU A 66 -18.76 10.49 -4.33
CA GLU A 66 -19.48 9.47 -3.56
C GLU A 66 -20.23 8.51 -4.51
N LEU A 67 -20.98 9.07 -5.47
CA LEU A 67 -21.70 8.29 -6.48
C LEU A 67 -20.73 7.51 -7.40
N CYS A 68 -19.67 8.14 -7.89
CA CYS A 68 -18.64 7.50 -8.71
C CYS A 68 -17.98 6.32 -7.97
N THR A 69 -17.73 6.45 -6.67
CA THR A 69 -17.14 5.40 -5.83
C THR A 69 -18.08 4.21 -5.73
N VAL A 70 -19.38 4.45 -5.53
CA VAL A 70 -20.40 3.39 -5.49
C VAL A 70 -20.53 2.69 -6.84
N LEU A 71 -20.63 3.45 -7.94
CA LEU A 71 -20.69 2.88 -9.30
C LEU A 71 -19.44 2.04 -9.63
N LYS A 72 -18.26 2.50 -9.19
CA LYS A 72 -16.99 1.77 -9.33
C LYS A 72 -17.00 0.44 -8.56
N ALA A 73 -17.54 0.41 -7.35
CA ALA A 73 -17.62 -0.81 -6.53
C ALA A 73 -18.47 -1.91 -7.18
N HIS A 74 -19.47 -1.54 -7.99
CA HIS A 74 -20.40 -2.46 -8.65
C HIS A 74 -20.19 -2.55 -10.18
N SER A 75 -19.00 -2.16 -10.66
CA SER A 75 -18.60 -2.31 -12.06
C SER A 75 -18.19 -3.74 -12.39
N GLN A 76 -18.46 -4.20 -13.62
CA GLN A 76 -18.10 -5.55 -14.04
C GLN A 76 -16.57 -5.64 -14.23
N ARG A 77 -15.89 -6.30 -13.29
CA ARG A 77 -14.50 -6.74 -13.49
C ARG A 77 -14.49 -7.95 -14.42
N ARG A 78 -14.11 -7.78 -15.69
CA ARG A 78 -13.92 -8.92 -16.61
C ARG A 78 -12.75 -9.76 -16.08
N LYS A 79 -13.04 -10.98 -15.63
CA LYS A 79 -12.00 -12.01 -15.46
C LYS A 79 -11.46 -12.35 -16.84
N LEU A 80 -10.16 -12.18 -17.05
CA LEU A 80 -9.50 -12.58 -18.28
C LEU A 80 -9.58 -14.11 -18.42
N PRO A 81 -10.10 -14.66 -19.52
CA PRO A 81 -9.98 -16.08 -19.82
C PRO A 81 -8.50 -16.39 -20.08
N LEU A 82 -7.95 -17.34 -19.33
CA LEU A 82 -6.65 -17.93 -19.62
C LEU A 82 -6.83 -18.78 -20.89
N ALA A 83 -6.14 -18.44 -21.98
CA ALA A 83 -6.15 -19.25 -23.19
C ALA A 83 -5.36 -20.54 -22.94
N THR A 84 -6.06 -21.65 -22.72
CA THR A 84 -5.52 -23.00 -22.86
C THR A 84 -5.41 -23.32 -24.35
N ALA A 85 -4.20 -23.63 -24.81
CA ALA A 85 -3.93 -24.05 -26.18
C ALA A 85 -4.71 -25.34 -26.52
N ALA A 86 -5.36 -25.34 -27.67
CA ALA A 86 -6.09 -26.46 -28.25
C ALA A 86 -5.14 -27.45 -28.93
N GLY A 87 -5.50 -28.74 -28.89
CA GLY A 87 -5.07 -29.72 -29.89
C GLY A 87 -4.86 -31.14 -29.37
N SER A 88 -5.94 -31.94 -29.29
CA SER A 88 -6.06 -33.25 -29.96
C SER A 88 -7.24 -34.08 -29.40
N GLU A 89 -8.20 -34.42 -30.24
CA GLU A 89 -9.19 -35.50 -30.10
C GLU A 89 -9.46 -36.06 -31.53
N PRO A 90 -10.08 -37.24 -31.75
CA PRO A 90 -10.11 -38.53 -31.00
C PRO A 90 -9.99 -39.75 -31.99
N PRO A 91 -10.40 -41.01 -31.66
CA PRO A 91 -11.83 -41.38 -31.78
C PRO A 91 -12.40 -42.45 -30.80
N ALA A 92 -13.67 -42.21 -30.44
CA ALA A 92 -14.87 -43.08 -30.37
C ALA A 92 -14.90 -44.47 -29.66
N ALA A 93 -15.85 -44.64 -28.72
CA ALA A 93 -17.02 -45.55 -28.87
C ALA A 93 -18.09 -45.44 -27.75
N SER A 94 -19.35 -45.29 -28.19
CA SER A 94 -20.66 -45.77 -27.66
C SER A 94 -21.23 -45.35 -26.28
N SER A 95 -22.35 -44.61 -26.37
CA SER A 95 -23.47 -44.40 -25.41
C SER A 95 -24.29 -45.71 -25.13
N PRO A 96 -25.22 -45.82 -24.12
CA PRO A 96 -26.36 -44.92 -23.85
C PRO A 96 -26.73 -44.63 -22.36
N ARG A 97 -27.70 -43.71 -22.21
CA ARG A 97 -28.28 -42.96 -21.05
C ARG A 97 -29.77 -43.40 -20.85
N PRO A 98 -30.66 -42.93 -19.91
CA PRO A 98 -30.71 -42.51 -18.45
C PRO A 98 -31.82 -43.33 -17.67
N PRO A 99 -32.60 -42.88 -16.63
CA PRO A 99 -32.67 -41.63 -15.79
C PRO A 99 -32.97 -41.75 -14.25
N ASP A 100 -32.89 -40.59 -13.56
CA ASP A 100 -33.63 -40.05 -12.36
C ASP A 100 -32.65 -39.30 -11.40
N ALA A 101 -32.96 -38.27 -10.60
CA ALA A 101 -34.08 -37.32 -10.42
C ALA A 101 -33.61 -36.20 -9.43
N SER A 102 -34.21 -35.01 -9.55
CA SER A 102 -34.54 -34.00 -8.49
C SER A 102 -33.50 -33.17 -7.69
N GLU A 103 -33.79 -31.85 -7.69
CA GLU A 103 -33.40 -30.69 -6.85
C GLU A 103 -33.54 -30.89 -5.30
N PRO A 104 -33.07 -29.97 -4.37
CA PRO A 104 -33.34 -28.51 -4.35
C PRO A 104 -32.32 -27.53 -3.66
N GLN A 105 -32.60 -26.22 -3.79
CA GLN A 105 -32.01 -25.07 -3.04
C GLN A 105 -32.51 -24.96 -1.57
N PRO A 106 -31.88 -24.14 -0.68
CA PRO A 106 -32.45 -22.80 -0.30
C PRO A 106 -31.38 -21.73 0.11
N ALA A 107 -31.54 -20.42 -0.13
CA ALA A 107 -32.31 -19.33 0.52
C ALA A 107 -31.59 -18.55 1.66
N ALA A 108 -31.63 -17.21 1.57
CA ALA A 108 -31.19 -16.22 2.56
C ALA A 108 -32.27 -15.96 3.63
N PRO A 109 -31.97 -15.19 4.70
CA PRO A 109 -32.76 -13.97 4.92
C PRO A 109 -32.02 -12.78 5.55
N SER A 110 -32.69 -11.62 5.51
CA SER A 110 -32.26 -10.28 5.93
C SER A 110 -33.02 -9.75 7.17
N SER A 111 -32.28 -8.99 8.00
CA SER A 111 -32.65 -7.77 8.76
C SER A 111 -33.84 -7.73 9.74
N SER A 112 -33.57 -7.30 10.99
CA SER A 112 -34.05 -6.01 11.56
C SER A 112 -33.50 -5.79 12.99
N SER A 113 -33.24 -4.53 13.35
CA SER A 113 -32.98 -4.03 14.72
C SER A 113 -34.26 -3.35 15.26
N PRO A 114 -34.39 -3.00 16.57
CA PRO A 114 -33.78 -1.75 17.05
C PRO A 114 -33.38 -1.67 18.56
N ALA A 115 -32.54 -0.65 18.85
CA ALA A 115 -32.51 0.28 20.00
C ALA A 115 -32.33 -0.17 21.48
N ALA A 116 -31.17 0.26 22.02
CA ALA A 116 -30.95 1.09 23.23
C ALA A 116 -31.44 0.66 24.64
N THR A 117 -30.51 0.57 25.61
CA THR A 117 -30.49 1.36 26.87
C THR A 117 -29.27 1.04 27.77
N ALA A 118 -28.81 2.09 28.48
CA ALA A 118 -28.07 2.14 29.77
C ALA A 118 -26.67 1.46 29.89
N ALA A 119 -25.55 2.20 30.05
CA ALA A 119 -25.06 2.97 31.21
C ALA A 119 -24.10 2.16 32.14
N VAL A 120 -22.93 2.77 32.35
CA VAL A 120 -21.67 2.42 33.08
C VAL A 120 -21.87 2.35 34.62
N PRO A 121 -20.84 2.22 35.52
CA PRO A 121 -19.51 1.57 35.54
C PRO A 121 -19.22 0.72 36.83
N ALA A 122 -18.02 0.11 36.90
CA ALA A 122 -17.03 0.24 38.01
C ALA A 122 -16.42 -1.08 38.55
N SER A 123 -15.08 -1.13 38.49
CA SER A 123 -14.11 -2.01 39.18
C SER A 123 -14.10 -1.77 40.72
N PRO A 124 -13.13 -2.23 41.57
CA PRO A 124 -11.92 -3.07 41.36
C PRO A 124 -11.56 -4.07 42.51
N ALA A 125 -10.42 -4.75 42.33
CA ALA A 125 -9.30 -4.91 43.29
C ALA A 125 -9.05 -6.24 44.05
N SER A 126 -7.76 -6.58 44.04
CA SER A 126 -6.92 -7.23 45.09
C SER A 126 -6.92 -8.77 45.19
N SER A 127 -5.86 -9.46 45.59
CA SER A 127 -4.38 -9.34 45.53
C SER A 127 -3.81 -10.52 46.34
N SER A 128 -2.66 -11.08 45.93
CA SER A 128 -1.64 -11.83 46.74
C SER A 128 -2.01 -13.17 47.41
N HIS A 129 -1.40 -14.30 47.03
CA HIS A 129 -0.07 -14.87 47.39
C HIS A 129 -0.07 -15.78 48.63
N GLN A 130 0.36 -17.05 48.46
CA GLN A 130 1.44 -17.76 49.20
C GLN A 130 1.39 -19.29 48.91
N HIS A 131 2.46 -19.87 48.35
CA HIS A 131 3.55 -20.66 48.98
C HIS A 131 3.24 -22.17 48.84
N GLN A 132 4.14 -23.03 48.32
CA GLN A 132 5.28 -23.58 49.04
C GLN A 132 6.23 -24.38 48.11
N GLN A 133 7.51 -24.37 48.48
CA GLN A 133 8.68 -25.00 47.83
C GLN A 133 8.75 -26.53 48.07
N HIS A 134 9.45 -27.29 47.19
CA HIS A 134 10.74 -27.97 47.50
C HIS A 134 11.21 -29.06 46.50
N HIS A 135 12.53 -29.02 46.24
CA HIS A 135 13.52 -30.09 45.98
C HIS A 135 13.86 -30.68 44.58
N HIS A 136 15.19 -30.69 44.41
CA HIS A 136 16.09 -31.17 43.35
C HIS A 136 16.09 -32.69 43.08
N ALA A 137 16.36 -33.08 41.82
CA ALA A 137 17.24 -34.21 41.50
C ALA A 137 17.81 -34.10 40.07
N LEU A 138 19.12 -34.35 39.94
CA LEU A 138 19.87 -34.41 38.68
C LEU A 138 19.42 -35.61 37.83
N ALA A 139 19.31 -35.41 36.52
CA ALA A 139 19.53 -36.47 35.53
C ALA A 139 20.07 -35.85 34.23
N ALA A 140 21.30 -36.22 33.89
CA ALA A 140 21.90 -35.99 32.60
C ALA A 140 21.06 -36.71 31.52
N GLY A 141 20.65 -35.98 30.49
CA GLY A 141 19.87 -36.52 29.39
C GLY A 141 20.08 -35.68 28.14
N ALA A 142 20.90 -36.22 27.24
CA ALA A 142 21.01 -35.94 25.81
C ALA A 142 20.48 -34.61 25.30
N ALA A 143 21.40 -33.77 24.80
CA ALA A 143 21.10 -32.70 23.87
C ALA A 143 20.24 -33.25 22.72
N ALA A 144 18.93 -32.97 22.79
CA ALA A 144 18.02 -33.20 21.69
C ALA A 144 18.46 -32.31 20.53
N ALA A 145 19.08 -32.94 19.53
CA ALA A 145 19.29 -32.33 18.22
C ALA A 145 17.95 -31.78 17.71
N PRO A 146 17.93 -30.60 17.06
CA PRO A 146 16.71 -30.07 16.50
C PRO A 146 16.19 -31.06 15.46
N HIS A 147 14.99 -31.62 15.70
CA HIS A 147 14.30 -32.46 14.73
C HIS A 147 14.17 -31.69 13.41
N PRO A 148 14.67 -32.20 12.28
CA PRO A 148 14.44 -31.57 10.99
C PRO A 148 12.95 -31.74 10.67
N HIS A 149 12.21 -30.64 10.68
CA HIS A 149 10.87 -30.61 10.10
C HIS A 149 10.98 -31.20 8.67
N PRO A 150 10.03 -32.05 8.23
CA PRO A 150 10.14 -32.69 6.93
C PRO A 150 10.20 -31.60 5.85
N ALA A 151 11.31 -31.55 5.12
CA ALA A 151 11.49 -30.66 3.98
C ALA A 151 10.31 -30.83 3.00
N GLY A 152 9.85 -29.73 2.43
CA GLY A 152 8.71 -29.73 1.51
C GLY A 152 8.88 -30.75 0.38
N SER A 153 7.76 -31.31 -0.11
CA SER A 153 7.80 -32.29 -1.20
C SER A 153 8.59 -31.75 -2.40
N LYS A 154 9.65 -32.46 -2.81
CA LYS A 154 10.53 -32.05 -3.92
C LYS A 154 9.75 -31.75 -5.21
N ARG A 155 8.63 -32.44 -5.43
CA ARG A 155 7.72 -32.21 -6.56
C ARG A 155 7.00 -30.86 -6.46
N GLN A 156 6.54 -30.50 -5.26
CA GLN A 156 5.90 -29.20 -4.99
C GLN A 156 6.89 -28.05 -5.17
N ILE A 157 8.13 -28.20 -4.69
CA ILE A 157 9.19 -27.20 -4.85
C ILE A 157 9.45 -26.95 -6.35
N ARG A 158 9.65 -28.01 -7.15
CA ARG A 158 9.86 -27.89 -8.60
C ARG A 158 8.67 -27.23 -9.31
N TYR A 159 7.44 -27.55 -8.89
CA TYR A 159 6.24 -26.93 -9.46
C TYR A 159 6.22 -25.41 -9.19
N LEU A 160 6.48 -25.00 -7.96
CA LEU A 160 6.48 -23.58 -7.57
C LEU A 160 7.63 -22.82 -8.24
N GLU A 161 8.82 -23.43 -8.39
CA GLU A 161 9.94 -22.85 -9.14
C GLU A 161 9.60 -22.66 -10.63
N ASN A 162 8.94 -23.63 -11.25
CA ASN A 162 8.50 -23.49 -12.64
C ASN A 162 7.42 -22.41 -12.77
N LEU A 163 6.47 -22.35 -11.83
CA LEU A 163 5.45 -21.31 -11.80
C LEU A 163 6.06 -19.91 -11.64
N LEU A 164 7.12 -19.78 -10.84
CA LEU A 164 7.88 -18.54 -10.71
C LEU A 164 8.47 -18.11 -12.06
N ARG A 165 9.08 -19.04 -12.81
CA ARG A 165 9.63 -18.78 -14.14
C ARG A 165 8.55 -18.33 -15.13
N VAL A 166 7.38 -18.96 -15.12
CA VAL A 166 6.25 -18.57 -15.96
C VAL A 166 5.80 -17.15 -15.63
N TYR A 167 5.70 -16.81 -14.34
CA TYR A 167 5.34 -15.45 -13.92
C TYR A 167 6.40 -14.42 -14.29
N THR A 168 7.69 -14.75 -14.19
CA THR A 168 8.77 -13.88 -14.65
C THR A 168 8.64 -13.56 -16.14
N GLY A 169 8.42 -14.58 -16.99
CA GLY A 169 8.25 -14.38 -18.43
C GLY A 169 7.02 -13.52 -18.77
N GLU A 170 5.90 -13.73 -18.09
CA GLU A 170 4.70 -12.92 -18.31
C GLU A 170 4.87 -11.48 -17.81
N ILE A 171 5.59 -11.27 -16.70
CA ILE A 171 5.93 -9.93 -16.21
C ILE A 171 6.79 -9.19 -17.24
N GLN A 172 7.81 -9.84 -17.81
CA GLN A 172 8.66 -9.24 -18.85
C GLN A 172 7.84 -8.84 -20.08
N ARG A 173 6.94 -9.73 -20.54
CA ARG A 173 6.02 -9.45 -21.65
C ARG A 173 5.10 -8.26 -21.37
N LEU A 174 4.60 -8.12 -20.14
CA LEU A 174 3.76 -6.98 -19.75
C LEU A 174 4.56 -5.67 -19.65
N GLN A 175 5.82 -5.73 -19.24
CA GLN A 175 6.73 -4.58 -19.14
C GLN A 175 7.12 -4.01 -20.51
N GLU A 176 7.17 -4.85 -21.54
CA GLU A 176 7.47 -4.45 -22.92
C GLU A 176 6.26 -3.85 -23.66
N ARG A 177 5.04 -4.03 -23.13
CA ARG A 177 3.82 -3.52 -23.77
C ARG A 177 3.69 -2.01 -23.56
N GLU A 178 3.56 -1.27 -24.66
CA GLU A 178 3.24 0.16 -24.65
C GLU A 178 1.79 0.40 -24.22
N LEU A 179 1.55 1.45 -23.42
CA LEU A 179 0.22 1.86 -22.97
C LEU A 179 -0.20 3.13 -23.68
N ASP A 180 -1.40 3.14 -24.26
CA ASP A 180 -2.04 4.35 -24.75
C ASP A 180 -2.80 5.10 -23.63
N LEU A 181 -3.33 6.28 -23.94
CA LEU A 181 -4.06 7.12 -22.98
C LEU A 181 -5.35 6.46 -22.45
N ALA A 182 -6.01 5.61 -23.26
CA ALA A 182 -7.24 4.94 -22.85
C ALA A 182 -6.94 3.76 -21.91
N GLU A 183 -5.85 3.03 -22.17
CA GLU A 183 -5.33 1.96 -21.33
C GLU A 183 -4.81 2.51 -19.99
N LEU A 184 -4.26 3.73 -19.93
CA LEU A 184 -3.87 4.36 -18.67
C LEU A 184 -5.05 4.59 -17.71
N ASP A 185 -6.26 4.83 -18.21
CA ASP A 185 -7.49 4.92 -17.39
C ASP A 185 -8.18 3.56 -17.17
N SER A 186 -7.66 2.49 -17.78
CA SER A 186 -8.22 1.15 -17.66
C SER A 186 -7.84 0.48 -16.33
N GLU A 187 -8.82 -0.12 -15.67
CA GLU A 187 -8.61 -0.87 -14.41
C GLU A 187 -7.93 -2.23 -14.61
N ASP A 188 -7.81 -2.67 -15.87
CA ASP A 188 -7.11 -3.89 -16.27
C ASP A 188 -5.98 -3.57 -17.27
N SER A 189 -5.34 -2.41 -17.14
CA SER A 189 -4.12 -2.06 -17.89
C SER A 189 -2.98 -3.05 -17.65
N SER A 190 -2.07 -3.19 -18.63
CA SER A 190 -0.88 -4.06 -18.51
C SER A 190 -0.07 -3.75 -17.26
N TYR A 191 0.08 -2.48 -16.90
CA TYR A 191 0.75 -2.03 -15.67
C TYR A 191 0.09 -2.57 -14.39
N LEU A 192 -1.25 -2.53 -14.29
CA LEU A 192 -1.95 -3.07 -13.13
C LEU A 192 -1.91 -4.60 -13.09
N GLN A 193 -1.91 -5.25 -14.26
CA GLN A 193 -1.72 -6.70 -14.36
C GLN A 193 -0.32 -7.12 -13.89
N GLU A 194 0.72 -6.39 -14.30
CA GLU A 194 2.10 -6.59 -13.85
C GLU A 194 2.21 -6.52 -12.32
N SER A 195 1.61 -5.48 -11.71
CA SER A 195 1.57 -5.32 -10.25
C SER A 195 0.85 -6.49 -9.54
N ARG A 196 -0.25 -7.00 -10.11
CA ARG A 196 -0.97 -8.17 -9.57
C ARG A 196 -0.11 -9.44 -9.66
N LEU A 197 0.63 -9.64 -10.75
CA LEU A 197 1.51 -10.79 -10.92
C LEU A 197 2.73 -10.72 -9.99
N LYS A 198 3.40 -9.57 -9.87
CA LYS A 198 4.51 -9.35 -8.92
C LYS A 198 4.10 -9.69 -7.48
N ARG A 199 2.89 -9.29 -7.05
CA ARG A 199 2.36 -9.66 -5.72
C ARG A 199 2.15 -11.17 -5.56
N LYS A 200 1.64 -11.86 -6.58
CA LYS A 200 1.50 -13.33 -6.55
C LYS A 200 2.85 -14.03 -6.53
N MET A 201 3.82 -13.51 -7.29
CA MET A 201 5.20 -14.00 -7.34
C MET A 201 5.86 -13.96 -5.95
N MET A 202 5.70 -12.86 -5.20
CA MET A 202 6.23 -12.77 -3.83
C MET A 202 5.61 -13.79 -2.87
N ARG A 203 4.30 -14.07 -2.97
CA ARG A 203 3.65 -15.12 -2.16
C ARG A 203 4.19 -16.52 -2.47
N ILE A 204 4.49 -16.79 -3.75
CA ILE A 204 5.11 -18.06 -4.16
C ILE A 204 6.53 -18.15 -3.60
N PHE A 205 7.29 -17.05 -3.65
CA PHE A 205 8.63 -16.97 -3.08
C PHE A 205 8.63 -17.22 -1.56
N GLU A 206 7.76 -16.56 -0.81
CA GLU A 206 7.59 -16.79 0.64
C GLU A 206 7.30 -18.27 0.93
N ARG A 207 6.36 -18.86 0.18
CA ARG A 207 6.03 -20.29 0.33
C ARG A 207 7.19 -21.21 -0.03
N LEU A 208 8.00 -20.85 -1.02
CA LEU A 208 9.22 -21.59 -1.36
C LEU A 208 10.26 -21.51 -0.25
N CYS A 209 10.45 -20.34 0.37
CA CYS A 209 11.35 -20.18 1.52
C CYS A 209 10.90 -21.05 2.70
N GLU A 210 9.59 -21.10 3.02
CA GLU A 210 9.03 -21.99 4.04
C GLU A 210 9.30 -23.47 3.75
N LEU A 211 9.03 -23.92 2.52
CA LEU A 211 9.23 -25.32 2.12
C LEU A 211 10.70 -25.75 2.12
N LYS A 212 11.61 -24.81 1.82
CA LYS A 212 13.06 -25.01 1.84
C LYS A 212 13.72 -24.73 3.19
N GLN A 213 12.96 -24.24 4.18
CA GLN A 213 13.47 -23.84 5.50
C GLN A 213 14.58 -22.78 5.41
N CYS A 214 14.41 -21.82 4.50
CA CYS A 214 15.32 -20.69 4.33
C CYS A 214 14.65 -19.39 4.79
N SER A 215 15.47 -18.38 5.09
CA SER A 215 14.96 -17.04 5.35
C SER A 215 14.29 -16.45 4.10
N SER A 216 13.33 -15.54 4.30
CA SER A 216 12.72 -14.74 3.23
C SER A 216 13.55 -13.51 2.84
N LEU A 217 14.74 -13.35 3.42
CA LEU A 217 15.67 -12.29 3.07
C LEU A 217 16.11 -12.41 1.60
N THR A 218 16.08 -11.29 0.90
CA THR A 218 16.36 -11.22 -0.54
C THR A 218 17.76 -10.68 -0.84
N GLY A 219 18.50 -10.26 0.19
CA GLY A 219 19.83 -9.65 0.04
C GLY A 219 19.76 -8.16 -0.29
N ARG A 220 18.62 -7.51 -0.05
CA ARG A 220 18.44 -6.08 -0.32
C ARG A 220 19.29 -5.21 0.58
N VAL A 221 19.65 -4.02 0.08
CA VAL A 221 20.47 -3.07 0.84
C VAL A 221 19.75 -2.57 2.08
N ILE A 222 18.41 -2.44 2.05
CA ILE A 222 17.63 -2.10 3.25
C ILE A 222 17.69 -3.17 4.36
N GLU A 223 18.02 -4.42 4.04
CA GLU A 223 18.16 -5.52 5.01
C GLU A 223 19.50 -5.45 5.74
N GLN A 224 20.49 -4.72 5.20
CA GLN A 224 21.79 -4.55 5.81
C GLN A 224 21.70 -3.72 7.08
N ARG A 225 22.30 -4.24 8.16
CA ARG A 225 22.36 -3.59 9.47
C ARG A 225 23.27 -2.38 9.42
N ILE A 226 22.75 -1.22 9.80
CA ILE A 226 23.52 0.01 10.00
C ILE A 226 24.11 -0.01 11.40
N PRO A 227 25.45 -0.08 11.57
CA PRO A 227 26.07 0.07 12.87
C PRO A 227 26.00 1.53 13.32
N TYR A 228 25.91 1.77 14.63
CA TYR A 228 25.94 3.13 15.18
C TYR A 228 26.92 3.21 16.37
N ARG A 229 27.88 4.14 16.28
CA ARG A 229 28.92 4.39 17.28
C ARG A 229 29.17 5.90 17.49
N GLY A 230 28.16 6.74 17.24
CA GLY A 230 28.30 8.20 17.27
C GLY A 230 28.50 8.80 18.67
N THR A 231 28.13 8.08 19.74
CA THR A 231 28.28 8.58 21.12
C THR A 231 29.38 7.86 21.89
N ARG A 232 29.86 8.47 22.98
CA ARG A 232 30.82 7.84 23.92
C ARG A 232 30.19 6.75 24.78
N TYR A 233 28.85 6.63 24.81
CA TYR A 233 28.10 5.72 25.68
C TYR A 233 27.63 4.49 24.89
N PRO A 234 28.24 3.30 25.10
CA PRO A 234 27.86 2.09 24.37
C PRO A 234 26.39 1.68 24.55
N GLU A 235 25.80 1.98 25.70
CA GLU A 235 24.41 1.69 26.03
C GLU A 235 23.44 2.47 25.14
N VAL A 236 23.76 3.75 24.91
CA VAL A 236 23.03 4.64 24.00
C VAL A 236 23.21 4.15 22.57
N ASN A 237 24.45 3.85 22.17
CA ASN A 237 24.77 3.36 20.83
C ASN A 237 23.98 2.10 20.46
N ARG A 238 23.99 1.08 21.33
CA ARG A 238 23.23 -0.18 21.13
C ARG A 238 21.72 0.05 21.06
N ARG A 239 21.20 1.09 21.69
CA ARG A 239 19.76 1.38 21.71
C ARG A 239 19.32 2.11 20.45
N ILE A 240 20.11 3.08 19.99
CA ILE A 240 19.92 3.75 18.70
C ILE A 240 20.08 2.73 17.57
N GLU A 241 21.13 1.92 17.59
CA GLU A 241 21.38 0.89 16.57
C GLU A 241 20.22 -0.11 16.45
N ARG A 242 19.68 -0.59 17.59
CA ARG A 242 18.50 -1.46 17.57
C ARG A 242 17.24 -0.77 17.08
N PHE A 243 17.14 0.55 17.22
CA PHE A 243 15.97 1.31 16.83
C PHE A 243 15.95 1.56 15.32
N ILE A 244 17.08 1.95 14.74
CA ILE A 244 17.21 2.29 13.31
C ILE A 244 17.18 1.06 12.39
N ASN A 245 17.47 -0.13 12.93
CA ASN A 245 17.47 -1.40 12.19
C ASN A 245 16.14 -2.16 12.30
N ARG A 246 15.07 -1.52 12.78
CA ARG A 246 13.71 -2.08 12.73
C ARG A 246 13.14 -1.96 11.32
N PRO A 247 12.22 -2.87 10.93
CA PRO A 247 11.54 -2.76 9.64
C PRO A 247 10.78 -1.42 9.56
N GLU A 248 10.91 -0.74 8.42
CA GLU A 248 10.26 0.55 8.11
C GLU A 248 10.57 1.72 9.05
N ALA A 249 11.57 1.60 9.94
CA ALA A 249 11.91 2.68 10.85
C ALA A 249 12.63 3.84 10.14
N PHE A 250 12.01 5.02 10.17
CA PHE A 250 12.63 6.30 9.85
C PHE A 250 12.33 7.27 11.00
N PRO A 251 13.23 7.39 11.99
CA PRO A 251 12.93 8.10 13.22
C PRO A 251 12.94 9.61 13.02
N ASP A 252 12.13 10.32 13.79
CA ASP A 252 12.26 11.78 13.92
C ASP A 252 13.28 12.16 15.01
N TYR A 253 13.54 13.46 15.17
CA TYR A 253 14.42 13.96 16.22
C TYR A 253 13.93 13.58 17.63
N SER A 254 12.61 13.65 17.85
CA SER A 254 12.00 13.38 19.14
C SER A 254 12.15 11.92 19.56
N ASP A 255 12.12 11.00 18.61
CA ASP A 255 12.29 9.57 18.80
C ASP A 255 13.72 9.26 19.23
N ILE A 256 14.72 9.84 18.57
CA ILE A 256 16.12 9.70 18.96
C ILE A 256 16.36 10.28 20.35
N LEU A 257 15.80 11.45 20.65
CA LEU A 257 15.90 12.07 21.99
C LEU A 257 15.28 11.16 23.06
N LYS A 258 14.08 10.60 22.82
CA LYS A 258 13.43 9.65 23.74
C LYS A 258 14.26 8.38 23.93
N VAL A 259 14.92 7.88 22.89
CA VAL A 259 15.80 6.71 22.98
C VAL A 259 17.00 6.99 23.90
N ILE A 260 17.61 8.16 23.75
CA ILE A 260 18.75 8.61 24.59
C ILE A 260 18.31 8.82 26.04
N GLN A 261 17.19 9.51 26.28
CA GLN A 261 16.63 9.72 27.62
C GLN A 261 16.37 8.37 28.32
N LYS A 262 15.69 7.44 27.62
CA LYS A 262 15.42 6.11 28.16
C LYS A 262 16.69 5.29 28.41
N ALA A 263 17.76 5.50 27.63
CA ALA A 263 19.06 4.87 27.87
C ALA A 263 19.74 5.46 29.11
N SER A 264 19.74 6.79 29.23
CA SER A 264 20.30 7.51 30.38
C SER A 264 19.66 7.10 31.70
N THR A 265 18.32 7.13 31.79
CA THR A 265 17.59 6.75 33.01
C THR A 265 17.80 5.28 33.37
N ARG A 266 17.84 4.39 32.38
CA ARG A 266 17.99 2.95 32.63
C ARG A 266 19.38 2.57 33.15
N HIS A 267 20.41 3.26 32.68
CA HIS A 267 21.80 2.95 33.00
C HIS A 267 22.43 3.95 33.99
N GLY A 268 21.65 4.87 34.55
CA GLY A 268 22.12 5.83 35.54
C GLY A 268 23.25 6.74 35.02
N LEU A 269 23.22 7.13 33.74
CA LEU A 269 24.34 7.84 33.09
C LEU A 269 24.51 9.30 33.57
N GLY A 270 23.57 9.84 34.35
CA GLY A 270 23.67 11.19 34.93
C GLY A 270 23.70 12.32 33.91
N LEU A 271 23.22 12.10 32.68
CA LEU A 271 23.31 13.08 31.61
C LEU A 271 22.36 14.27 31.84
N ALA A 272 22.89 15.48 31.78
CA ALA A 272 22.09 16.69 31.83
C ALA A 272 21.20 16.82 30.58
N ARG A 273 20.05 17.50 30.70
CA ARG A 273 19.08 17.66 29.61
C ARG A 273 19.71 18.23 28.32
N ARG A 274 20.45 19.33 28.44
CA ARG A 274 21.14 19.98 27.32
C ARG A 274 22.15 19.05 26.63
N GLN A 275 22.85 18.23 27.40
CA GLN A 275 23.81 17.26 26.84
C GLN A 275 23.08 16.16 26.05
N MET A 276 21.92 15.69 26.53
CA MET A 276 21.10 14.72 25.80
C MET A 276 20.51 15.30 24.51
N GLU A 277 20.09 16.57 24.53
CA GLU A 277 19.57 17.28 23.36
C GLU A 277 20.65 17.43 22.27
N ASN A 278 21.85 17.89 22.63
CA ASN A 278 22.98 17.97 21.70
C ASN A 278 23.33 16.59 21.12
N MET A 279 23.43 15.58 21.97
CA MET A 279 23.71 14.20 21.55
C MET A 279 22.63 13.66 20.61
N ALA A 280 21.35 14.00 20.86
CA ALA A 280 20.24 13.62 20.00
C ALA A 280 20.31 14.29 18.64
N GLN A 281 20.68 15.57 18.59
CA GLN A 281 20.80 16.31 17.34
C GLN A 281 21.89 15.72 16.43
N ASP A 282 23.06 15.44 16.99
CA ASP A 282 24.18 14.83 16.25
C ASP A 282 23.81 13.41 15.79
N ALA A 283 23.27 12.60 16.71
CA ALA A 283 22.82 11.25 16.41
C ALA A 283 21.75 11.23 15.31
N PHE A 284 20.78 12.14 15.38
CA PHE A 284 19.68 12.24 14.40
C PHE A 284 20.20 12.57 13.01
N ARG A 285 21.15 13.52 12.88
CA ARG A 285 21.77 13.86 11.60
C ARG A 285 22.55 12.69 11.01
N GLU A 286 23.42 12.06 11.82
CA GLU A 286 24.26 10.95 11.35
C GLU A 286 23.41 9.74 10.92
N VAL A 287 22.45 9.35 11.76
CA VAL A 287 21.53 8.25 11.46
C VAL A 287 20.65 8.58 10.25
N GLY A 288 20.12 9.79 10.18
CA GLY A 288 19.29 10.25 9.07
C GLY A 288 20.01 10.13 7.72
N ASN A 289 21.26 10.60 7.66
CA ASN A 289 22.09 10.49 6.47
C ASN A 289 22.33 9.03 6.07
N ARG A 290 22.68 8.16 7.02
CA ARG A 290 22.89 6.72 6.74
C ARG A 290 21.61 6.00 6.28
N LEU A 291 20.46 6.36 6.86
CA LEU A 291 19.17 5.79 6.46
C LEU A 291 18.77 6.25 5.05
N GLN A 292 19.00 7.52 4.72
CA GLN A 292 18.78 8.05 3.38
C GLN A 292 19.71 7.39 2.36
N GLU A 293 21.01 7.29 2.65
CA GLU A 293 21.99 6.64 1.80
C GLU A 293 21.64 5.17 1.55
N ARG A 294 21.28 4.41 2.60
CA ARG A 294 20.84 3.02 2.46
C ARG A 294 19.61 2.89 1.56
N ARG A 295 18.63 3.78 1.72
CA ARG A 295 17.43 3.81 0.87
C ARG A 295 17.75 4.20 -0.58
N HIS A 296 18.67 5.13 -0.77
CA HIS A 296 19.12 5.57 -2.09
C HIS A 296 19.86 4.46 -2.84
N LEU A 297 20.79 3.77 -2.18
CA LEU A 297 21.48 2.62 -2.74
C LEU A 297 20.51 1.48 -3.06
N ASP A 298 19.56 1.20 -2.16
CA ASP A 298 18.53 0.19 -2.41
C ASP A 298 17.66 0.54 -3.63
N LEU A 299 17.31 1.82 -3.82
CA LEU A 299 16.65 2.27 -5.03
C LEU A 299 17.54 1.99 -6.25
N ILE A 300 18.78 2.50 -6.29
CA ILE A 300 19.65 2.39 -7.46
C ILE A 300 19.91 0.93 -7.86
N TYR A 301 20.22 0.05 -6.90
CA TYR A 301 20.54 -1.34 -7.20
C TYR A 301 19.32 -2.19 -7.60
N ASN A 302 18.11 -1.76 -7.26
CA ASN A 302 16.88 -2.50 -7.55
C ASN A 302 15.92 -1.68 -8.43
N PHE A 303 16.43 -0.69 -9.15
CA PHE A 303 15.62 0.17 -10.02
C PHE A 303 15.42 -0.46 -11.39
N GLY A 304 14.21 -0.30 -11.93
CA GLY A 304 13.90 -0.64 -13.32
C GLY A 304 13.61 -2.12 -13.57
N SER A 305 14.01 -2.59 -14.76
CA SER A 305 13.83 -3.96 -15.24
C SER A 305 14.93 -4.34 -16.25
N HIS A 306 14.78 -5.50 -16.90
CA HIS A 306 15.65 -5.97 -17.98
C HIS A 306 15.83 -4.96 -19.13
N LEU A 307 14.87 -4.03 -19.31
CA LEU A 307 14.93 -2.97 -20.31
C LEU A 307 15.91 -1.85 -19.94
N THR A 308 16.18 -1.65 -18.65
CA THR A 308 17.03 -0.56 -18.15
C THR A 308 18.38 -1.04 -17.63
N ASP A 309 18.59 -2.36 -17.47
CA ASP A 309 19.82 -2.95 -16.92
C ASP A 309 21.08 -2.58 -17.72
N GLN A 310 20.93 -2.28 -19.02
CA GLN A 310 22.04 -1.91 -19.91
C GLN A 310 22.30 -0.40 -19.96
N TYR A 311 21.61 0.40 -19.13
CA TYR A 311 21.78 1.84 -19.10
C TYR A 311 23.24 2.24 -18.82
N ARG A 312 23.77 3.13 -19.67
CA ARG A 312 25.11 3.71 -19.52
C ARG A 312 25.00 5.22 -19.68
N PRO A 313 25.48 6.03 -18.72
CA PRO A 313 25.44 7.49 -18.83
C PRO A 313 26.11 8.04 -20.10
N GLY A 314 27.15 7.38 -20.59
CA GLY A 314 27.85 7.79 -21.82
C GLY A 314 27.11 7.47 -23.13
N ALA A 315 26.01 6.72 -23.09
CA ALA A 315 25.19 6.39 -24.26
C ALA A 315 23.99 7.34 -24.43
N ASP A 316 23.94 8.45 -23.67
CA ASP A 316 22.88 9.45 -23.77
C ASP A 316 22.91 10.17 -25.14
N PRO A 317 21.83 10.08 -25.95
CA PRO A 317 21.75 10.75 -27.25
C PRO A 317 21.95 12.27 -27.20
N ALA A 318 21.65 12.90 -26.06
CA ALA A 318 21.84 14.35 -25.88
C ALA A 318 23.31 14.77 -25.85
N LEU A 319 24.26 13.83 -25.71
CA LEU A 319 25.70 14.14 -25.82
C LEU A 319 26.13 14.37 -27.28
N LEU A 320 25.44 13.74 -28.24
CA LEU A 320 25.74 13.84 -29.67
C LEU A 320 24.87 14.90 -30.35
N ASP A 321 23.62 15.07 -29.90
CA ASP A 321 22.67 16.01 -30.48
C ASP A 321 22.57 17.32 -29.66
N PRO A 322 23.10 18.45 -30.19
CA PRO A 322 23.05 19.74 -29.50
C PRO A 322 21.65 20.36 -29.43
N GLU A 323 20.75 20.03 -30.36
CA GLU A 323 19.37 20.53 -30.34
C GLU A 323 18.57 19.84 -29.22
N LEU A 324 18.70 18.52 -29.11
CA LEU A 324 18.16 17.75 -27.99
C LEU A 324 18.72 18.26 -26.66
N ALA A 325 20.04 18.46 -26.55
CA ALA A 325 20.66 19.02 -25.34
C ALA A 325 20.13 20.41 -24.98
N LYS A 326 19.90 21.28 -25.97
CA LYS A 326 19.31 22.61 -25.77
C LYS A 326 17.86 22.51 -25.27
N ARG A 327 17.07 21.57 -25.82
CA ARG A 327 15.71 21.31 -25.37
C ARG A 327 15.69 20.78 -23.93
N LEU A 328 16.54 19.81 -23.59
CA LEU A 328 16.63 19.25 -22.25
C LEU A 328 17.06 20.30 -21.21
N ARG A 329 17.99 21.20 -21.55
CA ARG A 329 18.35 22.34 -20.69
C ARG A 329 17.16 23.25 -20.41
N ARG A 330 16.37 23.60 -21.43
CA ARG A 330 15.12 24.38 -21.25
C ARG A 330 14.11 23.63 -20.38
N ASN A 331 13.91 22.33 -20.63
CA ASN A 331 13.03 21.49 -19.83
C ASN A 331 13.46 21.47 -18.36
N ARG A 332 14.77 21.41 -18.09
CA ARG A 332 15.31 21.46 -16.73
C ARG A 332 14.99 22.76 -16.01
N THR A 333 15.16 23.91 -16.67
CA THR A 333 14.78 25.22 -16.10
C THR A 333 13.30 25.27 -15.76
N VAL A 334 12.42 24.84 -16.69
CA VAL A 334 10.97 24.81 -16.45
C VAL A 334 10.62 23.87 -15.30
N ALA A 335 11.25 22.70 -15.21
CA ALA A 335 10.99 21.73 -14.16
C ALA A 335 11.37 22.26 -12.77
N LEU A 336 12.53 22.91 -12.64
CA LEU A 336 12.96 23.54 -11.38
C LEU A 336 11.98 24.63 -10.94
N ASN A 337 11.65 25.56 -11.84
CA ASN A 337 10.69 26.63 -11.54
C ASN A 337 9.32 26.08 -11.15
N ARG A 338 8.85 25.00 -11.79
CA ARG A 338 7.57 24.36 -11.42
C ARG A 338 7.61 23.73 -10.03
N LEU A 339 8.71 23.08 -9.66
CA LEU A 339 8.86 22.52 -8.31
C LEU A 339 8.85 23.64 -7.27
N ASP A 340 9.62 24.70 -7.48
CA ASP A 340 9.67 25.84 -6.57
C ASP A 340 8.30 26.52 -6.43
N ASN A 341 7.60 26.74 -7.54
CA ASN A 341 6.26 27.33 -7.53
C ASN A 341 5.26 26.51 -6.70
N VAL A 342 5.31 25.18 -6.78
CA VAL A 342 4.42 24.32 -5.97
C VAL A 342 4.75 24.45 -4.49
N ILE A 343 6.05 24.42 -4.12
CA ILE A 343 6.47 24.57 -2.73
C ILE A 343 6.06 25.94 -2.18
N SER A 344 6.32 27.02 -2.92
CA SER A 344 5.94 28.37 -2.53
C SER A 344 4.43 28.55 -2.41
N HIS A 345 3.65 27.99 -3.33
CA HIS A 345 2.19 28.05 -3.30
C HIS A 345 1.64 27.40 -2.01
N PHE A 346 2.13 26.21 -1.64
CA PHE A 346 1.68 25.56 -0.40
C PHE A 346 2.20 26.24 0.87
N ALA A 347 3.37 26.89 0.81
CA ALA A 347 3.84 27.72 1.92
C ALA A 347 2.93 28.94 2.14
N GLN A 348 2.56 29.64 1.07
CA GLN A 348 1.64 30.79 1.14
C GLN A 348 0.26 30.40 1.66
N LEU A 349 -0.31 29.29 1.17
CA LEU A 349 -1.59 28.79 1.68
C LEU A 349 -1.54 28.45 3.18
N GLN A 350 -0.39 27.97 3.68
CA GLN A 350 -0.20 27.73 5.11
C GLN A 350 -0.18 29.04 5.89
N ASP A 351 0.56 30.05 5.42
CA ASP A 351 0.63 31.37 6.05
C ASP A 351 -0.75 32.05 6.12
N GLU A 352 -1.49 32.06 5.01
CA GLU A 352 -2.85 32.60 4.95
C GLU A 352 -3.79 31.90 5.94
N SER A 353 -3.73 30.56 6.01
CA SER A 353 -4.54 29.79 6.95
C SER A 353 -4.19 30.10 8.42
N GLU A 354 -2.91 30.29 8.73
CA GLU A 354 -2.47 30.66 10.09
C GLU A 354 -2.91 32.09 10.46
N GLU A 355 -2.87 33.02 9.51
CA GLU A 355 -3.33 34.40 9.69
C GLU A 355 -4.84 34.46 9.91
N GLU A 356 -5.63 33.72 9.13
CA GLU A 356 -7.07 33.58 9.34
C GLU A 356 -7.39 33.02 10.73
N GLU A 357 -6.68 31.98 11.17
CA GLU A 357 -6.88 31.39 12.49
C GLU A 357 -6.54 32.37 13.61
N ARG A 358 -5.44 33.13 13.47
CA ARG A 358 -5.06 34.20 14.40
C ARG A 358 -6.12 35.30 14.43
N GLY A 359 -6.68 35.68 13.28
CA GLY A 359 -7.77 36.64 13.16
C GLY A 359 -9.04 36.18 13.90
N ARG A 360 -9.44 34.92 13.71
CA ARG A 360 -10.58 34.31 14.42
C ARG A 360 -10.37 34.28 15.92
N ARG A 361 -9.17 33.89 16.39
CA ARG A 361 -8.82 33.89 17.82
C ARG A 361 -8.83 35.28 18.45
N ARG A 362 -8.51 36.32 17.68
CA ARG A 362 -8.58 37.73 18.11
C ARG A 362 -10.01 38.25 18.15
N ALA A 363 -10.85 37.86 17.20
CA ALA A 363 -12.27 38.25 17.17
C ALA A 363 -13.12 37.50 18.21
N SER A 364 -12.67 36.33 18.69
CA SER A 364 -13.32 35.56 19.76
C SER A 364 -12.90 35.95 21.17
N ARG A 365 -11.96 36.89 21.31
CA ARG A 365 -11.55 37.50 22.59
C ARG A 365 -12.17 38.88 22.68
#